data_AF-A0A656JLP5-F1
#
_entry.id   AF-A0A656JLP5-F1
#
_cell.length_a   1.000
_cell.length_b   1.000
_cell.length_c   1.000
_cell.angle_alpha   90.00
_cell.angle_beta   90.00
_cell.angle_gamma   90.00
#
_symmetry.space_group_name_H-M   'P 1'
#
loop_
_entity.id
_entity.type
_entity.pdbx_description
1 polymer ?
#
loop_
_entity_poly.entity_id
_entity_poly.type
_entity_poly.pdbx_seq_one_letter_code
_entity_poly.pdbx_strand_id
1 'polypeptide(L)'
;MAISFNNIPSDVRVPLFYAEMDNTAANSASASMRRLIVAQVNDDVSGPELGSLVLVPSVALAKNIGGQGSMLAAMYETWRKADPTGEVWCLPLLNTEGVKAGATVTLTGAATEAGLLNLYVGG
;
A
#
# COMPACT_ATOMS: atom_id res chain seq x y z
N MET A 1 2.74 -45.62 -28.31
CA MET A 1 1.92 -44.40 -28.28
C MET A 1 2.80 -43.24 -28.72
N ALA A 2 2.37 -42.48 -29.73
CA ALA A 2 3.04 -41.24 -30.12
C ALA A 2 2.52 -40.12 -29.22
N ILE A 3 3.42 -39.31 -28.66
CA ILE A 3 3.04 -38.05 -28.01
C ILE A 3 2.78 -37.06 -29.15
N SER A 4 1.56 -36.55 -29.24
CA SER A 4 1.23 -35.46 -30.17
C SER A 4 1.66 -34.15 -29.53
N PHE A 5 2.39 -33.34 -30.28
CA PHE A 5 2.74 -31.98 -29.88
C PHE A 5 1.67 -31.01 -30.39
N ASN A 6 1.25 -30.05 -29.57
CA ASN A 6 0.24 -29.06 -29.92
C ASN A 6 0.83 -27.91 -30.74
N ASN A 7 2.10 -27.57 -30.51
CA ASN A 7 2.75 -26.39 -31.09
C ASN A 7 4.02 -26.71 -31.87
N ILE A 8 4.67 -27.85 -31.60
CA ILE A 8 5.86 -28.28 -32.36
C ILE A 8 5.38 -29.01 -33.63
N PRO A 9 5.67 -28.48 -34.83
CA PRO A 9 5.28 -29.12 -36.09
C PRO A 9 5.98 -30.47 -36.29
N SER A 10 5.27 -31.45 -36.83
CA SER A 10 5.83 -32.79 -37.08
C SER A 10 6.87 -32.82 -38.21
N ASP A 11 7.01 -31.75 -38.97
CA ASP A 11 7.89 -31.61 -40.14
C ASP A 11 9.19 -30.82 -39.83
N VAL A 12 9.52 -30.62 -38.55
CA VAL A 12 10.80 -30.03 -38.13
C VAL A 12 11.97 -30.91 -38.60
N ARG A 13 12.82 -30.34 -39.46
CA ARG A 13 13.97 -31.01 -40.09
C ARG A 13 15.33 -30.59 -39.54
N VAL A 14 15.34 -29.65 -38.58
CA VAL A 14 16.57 -29.13 -37.99
C VAL A 14 16.84 -29.83 -36.65
N PRO A 15 17.98 -30.52 -36.50
CA PRO A 15 18.27 -31.30 -35.30
C PRO A 15 18.57 -30.38 -34.11
N LEU A 16 17.78 -30.49 -33.05
CA LEU A 16 18.02 -29.93 -31.71
C LEU A 16 17.02 -30.51 -30.71
N PHE A 17 17.09 -30.09 -29.44
CA PHE A 17 16.07 -30.35 -28.44
C PHE A 17 14.93 -29.34 -28.55
N TYR A 18 13.69 -29.84 -28.66
CA TYR A 18 12.46 -29.06 -28.63
C TYR A 18 11.59 -29.55 -27.48
N ALA A 19 11.04 -28.63 -26.70
CA ALA A 19 10.11 -28.91 -25.61
C ALA A 19 8.92 -27.96 -25.70
N GLU A 20 7.73 -28.47 -25.43
CA GLU A 20 6.52 -27.66 -25.22
C GLU A 20 5.97 -27.93 -23.83
N MET A 21 5.38 -26.90 -23.21
CA MET A 21 4.64 -27.04 -21.96
C MET A 21 3.17 -26.71 -22.23
N ASP A 22 2.29 -27.67 -21.95
CA ASP A 22 0.85 -27.45 -21.95
C ASP A 22 0.40 -27.02 -20.54
N ASN A 23 0.01 -25.75 -20.42
CA ASN A 23 -0.45 -25.16 -19.17
C ASN A 23 -1.97 -25.29 -18.97
N THR A 24 -2.70 -26.02 -19.83
CA THR A 24 -4.18 -26.15 -19.76
C THR A 24 -4.66 -26.80 -18.47
N ALA A 25 -3.86 -27.68 -17.87
CA ALA A 25 -4.12 -28.31 -16.57
C ALA A 25 -3.35 -27.67 -15.41
N ALA A 26 -2.64 -26.56 -15.65
CA ALA A 26 -1.91 -25.89 -14.59
C ALA A 26 -2.87 -25.12 -13.68
N ASN A 27 -2.60 -25.18 -12.38
CA ASN A 27 -3.37 -24.44 -11.39
C ASN A 27 -3.24 -22.94 -11.66
N SER A 28 -4.33 -22.34 -12.15
CA SER A 28 -4.43 -20.91 -12.45
C SER A 28 -4.96 -20.09 -11.27
N ALA A 29 -5.15 -20.71 -10.11
CA ALA A 29 -5.69 -20.04 -8.92
C ALA A 29 -4.64 -19.12 -8.29
N SER A 30 -4.53 -17.91 -8.80
CA SER A 30 -3.95 -16.78 -8.10
C SER A 30 -5.04 -16.12 -7.26
N ALA A 31 -5.09 -16.42 -5.96
CA ALA A 31 -5.92 -15.67 -5.04
C ALA A 31 -5.25 -14.31 -4.77
N SER A 32 -5.70 -13.25 -5.44
CA SER A 32 -5.28 -11.89 -5.06
C SER A 32 -5.88 -11.57 -3.69
N MET A 33 -5.01 -11.50 -2.68
CA MET A 33 -5.36 -11.08 -1.33
C MET A 33 -5.42 -9.56 -1.29
N ARG A 34 -6.57 -9.01 -1.69
CA ARG A 34 -6.81 -7.56 -1.65
C ARG A 34 -7.14 -7.13 -0.23
N ARG A 35 -6.49 -6.07 0.23
CA ARG A 35 -6.79 -5.42 1.50
C ARG A 35 -7.50 -4.09 1.28
N LEU A 36 -8.55 -3.83 2.05
CA LEU A 36 -9.16 -2.51 2.19
C LEU A 36 -8.80 -1.92 3.55
N ILE A 37 -8.33 -0.67 3.55
CA ILE A 37 -8.13 0.15 4.74
C ILE A 37 -9.10 1.34 4.64
N VAL A 38 -9.99 1.44 5.62
CA VAL A 38 -10.86 2.61 5.78
C VAL A 38 -10.37 3.35 7.01
N ALA A 39 -9.93 4.61 6.85
CA ALA A 39 -9.33 5.35 7.94
C ALA A 39 -9.50 6.86 7.77
N GLN A 40 -9.45 7.55 8.91
CA GLN A 40 -9.49 9.00 8.96
C GLN A 40 -8.17 9.61 8.48
N VAL A 41 -8.29 10.75 7.81
CA VAL A 41 -7.18 11.62 7.43
C VAL A 41 -7.14 12.85 8.32
N ASN A 42 -6.02 13.57 8.33
CA ASN A 42 -5.91 14.81 9.08
C ASN A 42 -6.77 15.93 8.45
N ASP A 43 -7.24 16.86 9.29
CA ASP A 43 -8.11 17.98 8.88
C ASP A 43 -7.47 18.97 7.89
N ASP A 44 -6.13 19.00 7.81
CA ASP A 44 -5.37 19.90 6.93
C ASP A 44 -5.10 19.31 5.54
N VAL A 45 -5.48 18.05 5.31
CA VAL A 45 -5.37 17.41 4.01
C VAL A 45 -6.54 17.82 3.12
N SER A 46 -6.21 18.16 1.87
CA SER A 46 -7.20 18.32 0.80
C SER A 46 -6.71 17.57 -0.43
N GLY A 47 -7.63 16.93 -1.16
CA GLY A 47 -7.30 16.18 -2.36
C GLY A 47 -8.51 15.46 -2.95
N PRO A 48 -8.48 15.12 -4.25
CA PRO A 48 -9.54 14.34 -4.89
C PRO A 48 -9.66 12.91 -4.34
N GLU A 49 -8.65 12.43 -3.62
CA GLU A 49 -8.61 11.10 -3.02
C GLU A 49 -9.64 10.94 -1.89
N LEU A 50 -9.98 12.04 -1.20
CA LEU A 50 -10.90 12.03 -0.06
C LEU A 50 -12.29 11.50 -0.46
N GLY A 51 -12.76 10.49 0.26
CA GLY A 51 -14.05 9.84 0.01
C GLY A 51 -14.07 8.93 -1.22
N SER A 52 -12.93 8.67 -1.86
CA SER A 52 -12.83 7.77 -3.01
C SER A 52 -11.89 6.60 -2.74
N LEU A 53 -12.10 5.49 -3.45
CA LEU A 53 -11.21 4.31 -3.35
C LEU A 53 -9.91 4.59 -4.10
N VAL A 54 -8.79 4.55 -3.39
CA VAL A 54 -7.45 4.80 -3.94
C VAL A 54 -6.56 3.57 -3.77
N LEU A 55 -5.89 3.16 -4.85
CA LEU A 55 -4.86 2.13 -4.79
C LEU A 55 -3.58 2.75 -4.22
N VAL A 56 -3.09 2.20 -3.10
CA VAL A 56 -1.92 2.74 -2.40
C VAL A 56 -0.79 1.72 -2.38
N PRO A 57 0.29 1.91 -3.17
CA PRO A 57 1.39 0.95 -3.24
C PRO A 57 2.50 1.21 -2.21
N SER A 58 2.52 2.37 -1.55
CA SER A 58 3.62 2.77 -0.65
C SER A 58 3.16 3.52 0.60
N VAL A 59 3.95 3.41 1.67
CA VAL A 59 3.72 4.13 2.94
C VAL A 59 3.84 5.64 2.72
N ALA A 60 4.70 6.08 1.80
CA ALA A 60 4.86 7.50 1.47
C ALA A 60 3.59 8.09 0.85
N LEU A 61 2.93 7.35 -0.05
CA LEU A 61 1.66 7.79 -0.61
C LEU A 61 0.54 7.81 0.45
N ALA A 62 0.50 6.80 1.33
CA ALA A 62 -0.45 6.79 2.45
C ALA A 62 -0.27 8.02 3.37
N LYS A 63 0.97 8.43 3.64
CA LYS A 63 1.29 9.64 4.42
C LYS A 63 0.95 10.93 3.67
N ASN A 64 1.06 10.94 2.35
CA ASN A 64 0.68 12.09 1.52
C ASN A 64 -0.85 12.27 1.47
N ILE A 65 -1.60 11.19 1.30
CA ILE A 65 -3.07 11.19 1.28
C ILE A 65 -3.64 11.40 2.67
N GLY A 66 -3.07 10.77 3.71
CA GLY A 66 -3.62 10.82 5.06
C GLY A 66 -3.15 12.02 5.88
N GLY A 67 -2.01 12.60 5.54
CA GLY A 67 -1.25 13.48 6.41
C GLY A 67 -0.28 12.70 7.30
N GLN A 68 0.80 13.34 7.70
CA GLN A 68 1.80 12.74 8.58
C GLN A 68 1.18 12.43 9.95
N GLY A 69 1.43 11.21 10.45
CA GLY A 69 0.89 10.77 11.74
C GLY A 69 -0.61 10.46 11.76
N SER A 70 -1.31 10.55 10.63
CA SER A 70 -2.74 10.24 10.55
C SER A 70 -3.07 8.78 10.85
N MET A 71 -4.34 8.50 11.18
CA MET A 71 -4.83 7.13 11.34
C MET A 71 -4.60 6.29 10.08
N LEU A 72 -4.86 6.84 8.90
CA LEU A 72 -4.59 6.16 7.63
C LEU A 72 -3.11 5.77 7.49
N ALA A 73 -2.19 6.69 7.79
CA ALA A 73 -0.77 6.43 7.71
C ALA A 73 -0.33 5.33 8.71
N ALA A 74 -0.82 5.39 9.95
CA ALA A 74 -0.49 4.42 11.00
C ALA A 74 -1.03 3.02 10.69
N MET A 75 -2.28 2.93 10.22
CA MET A 75 -2.89 1.65 9.82
C MET A 75 -2.16 1.05 8.62
N TYR A 76 -1.85 1.85 7.60
CA TYR A 76 -1.11 1.39 6.43
C TYR A 76 0.29 0.91 6.80
N GLU A 77 1.04 1.68 7.60
CA GLU A 77 2.39 1.32 8.03
C GLU A 77 2.41 0.03 8.86
N THR A 78 1.41 -0.15 9.72
CA THR A 78 1.27 -1.39 10.52
C THR A 78 0.96 -2.59 9.64
N TRP A 79 0.03 -2.45 8.69
CA TRP A 79 -0.29 -3.52 7.74
C TRP A 79 0.92 -3.93 6.90
N ARG A 80 1.70 -2.95 6.44
CA ARG A 80 2.83 -3.18 5.54
C ARG A 80 4.00 -3.95 6.19
N LYS A 81 4.03 -4.05 7.52
CA LYS A 81 4.96 -4.92 8.26
C LYS A 81 4.60 -6.41 8.14
N ALA A 82 3.31 -6.73 8.02
CA ALA A 82 2.82 -8.10 7.83
C ALA A 82 2.77 -8.49 6.35
N ASP A 83 2.45 -7.54 5.47
CA ASP A 83 2.32 -7.77 4.03
C ASP A 83 3.13 -6.76 3.21
N PRO A 84 4.39 -7.10 2.86
CA PRO A 84 5.29 -6.21 2.15
C PRO A 84 5.05 -6.09 0.63
N THR A 85 4.08 -6.77 0.04
CA THR A 85 3.86 -6.70 -1.42
C THR A 85 2.40 -6.75 -1.85
N GLY A 86 1.46 -7.03 -0.94
CA GLY A 86 0.06 -7.15 -1.26
C GLY A 86 -0.61 -5.87 -1.77
N GLU A 87 -1.72 -6.08 -2.47
CA GLU A 87 -2.57 -5.05 -3.04
C GLU A 87 -3.40 -4.40 -1.93
N VAL A 88 -3.16 -3.11 -1.66
CA VAL A 88 -3.85 -2.35 -0.61
C VAL A 88 -4.62 -1.19 -1.22
N TRP A 89 -5.93 -1.18 -0.98
CA TRP A 89 -6.84 -0.09 -1.28
C TRP A 89 -7.13 0.71 -0.02
N CYS A 90 -7.13 2.02 -0.14
CA CYS A 90 -7.45 2.94 0.94
C CYS A 90 -8.71 3.74 0.60
N LEU A 91 -9.61 3.87 1.57
CA LEU A 91 -10.71 4.81 1.54
C LEU A 91 -10.44 5.88 2.61
N PRO A 92 -9.78 7.00 2.24
CA PRO A 92 -9.51 8.11 3.13
C PRO A 92 -10.81 8.87 3.43
N LEU A 93 -11.13 9.05 4.71
CA LEU A 93 -12.31 9.78 5.16
C LEU A 93 -11.90 11.03 5.93
N LEU A 94 -12.42 12.17 5.50
CA LEU A 94 -12.31 13.41 6.27
C LEU A 94 -13.41 13.41 7.33
N ASN A 95 -13.07 13.81 8.56
CA ASN A 95 -14.09 13.92 9.60
C ASN A 95 -14.99 15.13 9.35
N THR A 96 -16.30 14.93 9.45
CA THR A 96 -17.29 16.02 9.36
C THR A 96 -17.57 16.66 10.71
N GLU A 97 -17.23 15.96 11.80
CA GLU A 97 -17.44 16.39 13.18
C GLU A 97 -16.19 16.10 14.01
N GLY A 98 -15.88 16.96 14.97
CA GLY A 98 -14.70 16.84 15.83
C GLY A 98 -14.00 18.18 16.02
N VAL A 99 -13.17 18.28 17.07
CA VAL A 99 -12.36 19.46 17.34
C VAL A 99 -10.91 19.12 17.06
N LYS A 100 -10.28 19.91 16.17
CA LYS A 100 -8.86 19.79 15.88
C LYS A 100 -8.04 19.91 17.16
N ALA A 101 -7.23 18.90 17.46
CA ALA A 101 -6.28 18.98 18.55
C ALA A 101 -5.23 20.06 18.24
N GLY A 102 -5.07 21.01 19.15
CA GLY A 102 -4.12 22.11 19.02
C GLY A 102 -3.36 22.30 20.32
N ALA A 103 -2.05 22.51 20.22
CA ALA A 103 -1.22 22.97 21.32
C ALA A 103 -0.22 24.00 20.78
N THR A 104 -0.05 25.10 21.51
CA THR A 104 1.02 26.06 21.24
C THR A 104 2.19 25.76 22.16
N VAL A 105 3.36 25.50 21.57
CA VAL A 105 4.60 25.28 22.31
C VAL A 105 5.48 26.50 22.13
N THR A 106 5.76 27.21 23.21
CA THR A 106 6.70 28.33 23.20
C THR A 106 7.95 27.92 23.96
N LEU A 107 9.07 27.78 23.24
CA LEU A 107 10.37 27.55 23.84
C LEU A 107 10.99 28.91 24.20
N THR A 108 11.15 29.18 25.49
CA THR A 108 11.77 30.42 25.99
C THR A 108 13.15 30.14 26.57
N GLY A 109 14.12 31.00 26.27
CA GLY A 109 15.51 30.87 26.72
C GLY A 109 16.47 30.39 25.63
N ALA A 110 17.78 30.46 25.90
CA ALA A 110 18.80 29.96 24.98
C ALA A 110 19.04 28.46 25.21
N ALA A 111 18.98 27.66 24.15
CA ALA A 111 19.36 26.24 24.21
C ALA A 111 20.89 26.14 24.40
N THR A 112 21.32 25.67 25.57
CA THR A 112 22.75 25.54 25.93
C THR A 112 23.34 24.18 25.54
N GLU A 113 22.51 23.21 25.19
CA GLU A 113 22.91 21.85 24.81
C GLU A 113 21.90 21.26 23.81
N ALA A 114 22.31 20.25 23.05
CA ALA A 114 21.41 19.50 22.17
C ALA A 114 20.45 18.64 23.01
N GLY A 115 19.15 18.77 22.75
CA GLY A 115 18.11 17.98 23.41
C GLY A 115 16.96 17.66 22.44
N LEU A 116 16.24 16.58 22.74
CA LEU A 116 15.04 16.16 22.01
C LEU A 116 13.80 16.43 22.87
N LEU A 117 12.84 17.17 22.31
CA LEU A 117 11.53 17.36 22.92
C LEU A 117 10.52 16.44 22.24
N ASN A 118 10.04 15.44 22.97
CA ASN A 118 8.95 14.57 22.52
C ASN A 118 7.63 15.16 23.04
N LEU A 119 6.80 15.65 22.13
CA LEU A 119 5.46 16.16 22.47
C LEU A 119 4.40 15.38 21.71
N TYR A 120 3.36 15.00 22.44
CA TYR A 120 2.16 14.40 21.87
C TYR A 120 1.01 15.39 21.97
N VAL A 121 0.38 15.71 20.84
CA VAL A 121 -0.79 16.59 20.78
C VAL A 121 -1.88 15.82 20.05
N GLY A 122 -2.95 15.46 20.76
CA GLY A 122 -4.17 15.05 20.09
C GLY A 122 -4.48 13.56 19.97
N GLY A 123 -3.75 12.65 20.63
CA GLY A 123 -4.27 11.28 20.81
C GLY A 123 -3.97 10.31 19.68
#